data_AF-A0AAU9LF83-F1
#
_entry.id   AF-A0AAU9LF83-F1
#
_cell.length_a   1.000
_cell.length_b   1.000
_cell.length_c   1.000
_cell.angle_alpha   90.00
_cell.angle_beta   90.00
_cell.angle_gamma   90.00
#
_symmetry.space_group_name_H-M   'P 1'
#
loop_
_entity.id
_entity.type
_entity.pdbx_description
1 polymer ?
#
loop_
_entity_poly.entity_id
_entity_poly.type
_entity_poly.pdbx_seq_one_letter_code
_entity_poly.pdbx_strand_id
1 'polypeptide(L)'
;MPQYDELLDAHKGRCAVASVAIQAGSCILRTSALCTVSFSSCGWCFASQVSLFRCTGCRKARYCSRACQQRDWSQHRRECSAWRSIPAANNLPTVLLVCRLAAKLFLGSIINEEERNQVFKLRHHLDDHLECKRQQFKEMSQLVLLLLLQYKGDTKQQIVSFDKLQNDLEMEILRLFGRVNCNAFSVANNVTNEALGIALFPHGALFNHDCDPNCIVSFKGREMLVHVVKDVGVGQELTVSYIELLQSTEARRNELKDLYFFDCQCARCKAAMKEEVEDDWYLNGLVCSNKKEETCSGVVVVEKAIDGGVGSAVCKICGMKREKEEIDRFERQLKELDMLTCTSEQDKWHVYQRMWDIMTKRLRLHPRNSRVAIMARTIGNFLFGSPSPDLQHLALPFFLAELRAVEWLLPNTKLPSRGLLHFQIGKLLLEEVKRDLTPSSLDQATQIESAAKHLQQSLSVLNCVYGSGSDAVQSAQLMLDEVHRTALQLF
;
A
#
# COMPACT_ATOMS: atom_id res chain seq x y z
N MET A 1 26.49 12.46 -6.39
CA MET A 1 26.15 12.99 -5.04
C MET A 1 24.65 12.86 -4.86
N PRO A 2 24.14 12.69 -3.63
CA PRO A 2 22.70 12.69 -3.38
C PRO A 2 22.08 13.99 -3.94
N GLN A 3 20.90 13.89 -4.55
CA GLN A 3 20.17 15.06 -5.05
C GLN A 3 19.37 15.76 -3.93
N TYR A 4 19.60 15.36 -2.68
CA TYR A 4 18.89 15.86 -1.51
C TYR A 4 19.79 15.83 -0.27
N ASP A 5 19.48 16.70 0.68
CA ASP A 5 20.12 16.80 1.99
C ASP A 5 19.15 16.42 3.11
N GLU A 6 19.69 16.05 4.28
CA GLU A 6 18.91 15.87 5.51
C GLU A 6 18.84 17.22 6.25
N LEU A 7 17.63 17.70 6.52
CA LEU A 7 17.35 18.93 7.28
C LEU A 7 16.55 18.60 8.55
N LEU A 8 16.84 19.29 9.66
CA LEU A 8 16.07 19.16 10.90
C LEU A 8 15.03 20.27 10.98
N ASP A 9 13.76 19.92 10.78
CA ASP A 9 12.60 20.79 10.94
C ASP A 9 12.07 20.75 12.38
N ALA A 10 11.65 21.90 12.91
CA ALA A 10 11.21 22.02 14.30
C ALA A 10 9.92 21.26 14.62
N HIS A 11 9.07 21.00 13.62
CA HIS A 11 7.77 20.34 13.76
C HIS A 11 7.77 18.90 13.24
N LYS A 12 8.51 18.64 12.15
CA LYS A 12 8.54 17.32 11.48
C LYS A 12 9.74 16.47 11.88
N GLY A 13 10.74 17.05 12.53
CA GLY A 13 12.01 16.38 12.79
C GLY A 13 12.85 16.30 11.52
N ARG A 14 13.50 15.16 11.28
CA ARG A 14 14.40 14.99 10.12
C ARG A 14 13.59 14.92 8.83
N CYS A 15 14.04 15.62 7.79
CA CYS A 15 13.38 15.75 6.51
C CYS A 15 14.39 15.55 5.38
N ALA A 16 13.97 14.93 4.27
CA ALA A 16 14.73 14.95 3.02
C ALA A 16 14.33 16.19 2.20
N VAL A 17 15.30 17.02 1.84
CA VAL A 17 15.07 18.28 1.09
C VAL A 17 15.92 18.31 -0.16
N ALA A 18 15.35 18.66 -1.31
CA ALA A 18 16.06 18.70 -2.58
C ALA A 18 17.22 19.71 -2.54
N SER A 19 18.44 19.25 -2.83
CA SER A 19 19.65 20.10 -2.88
C SER A 19 19.88 20.71 -4.27
N VAL A 20 19.20 20.15 -5.28
CA VAL A 20 19.17 20.62 -6.67
C VAL A 20 17.73 20.57 -7.18
N ALA A 21 17.45 21.21 -8.32
CA ALA A 21 16.16 20.99 -8.99
C ALA A 21 16.11 19.56 -9.56
N ILE A 22 15.01 18.85 -9.33
CA ILE A 22 14.84 17.44 -9.70
C ILE A 22 13.61 17.30 -10.59
N GLN A 23 13.78 16.67 -11.75
CA GLN A 23 12.71 16.44 -12.70
C GLN A 23 11.94 15.16 -12.37
N ALA A 24 10.64 15.14 -12.66
CA ALA A 24 9.82 13.93 -12.57
C ALA A 24 10.43 12.77 -13.40
N GLY A 25 10.48 11.58 -12.81
CA GLY A 25 11.13 10.38 -13.34
C GLY A 25 12.53 10.12 -12.78
N SER A 26 13.12 11.07 -12.04
CA SER A 26 14.45 10.89 -11.44
C SER A 26 14.42 9.88 -10.28
N CYS A 27 15.32 8.89 -10.30
CA CYS A 27 15.55 7.98 -9.17
C CYS A 27 16.56 8.62 -8.20
N ILE A 28 16.08 9.09 -7.05
CA ILE A 28 16.88 9.86 -6.09
C ILE A 28 17.49 8.99 -4.97
N LEU A 29 16.90 7.83 -4.68
CA LEU A 29 17.44 6.88 -3.70
C LEU A 29 17.35 5.46 -4.24
N ARG A 30 18.44 4.71 -4.08
CA ARG A 30 18.52 3.28 -4.28
C ARG A 30 19.23 2.68 -3.06
N THR A 31 18.52 1.88 -2.26
CA THR A 31 19.07 1.32 -1.01
C THR A 31 18.63 -0.12 -0.81
N SER A 32 19.50 -0.96 -0.29
CA SER A 32 19.14 -2.31 0.14
C SER A 32 18.49 -2.29 1.52
N ALA A 33 17.61 -3.25 1.78
CA ALA A 33 17.02 -3.46 3.09
C ALA A 33 18.09 -3.90 4.10
N LEU A 34 18.13 -3.24 5.26
CA LEU A 34 19.00 -3.65 6.35
C LEU A 34 18.55 -5.01 6.92
N CYS A 35 17.24 -5.18 7.03
CA CYS A 35 16.60 -6.38 7.54
C CYS A 35 15.27 -6.62 6.82
N THR A 36 14.95 -7.88 6.57
CA THR A 36 13.75 -8.29 5.82
C THR A 36 13.13 -9.53 6.44
N VAL A 37 11.83 -9.74 6.27
CA VAL A 37 11.13 -11.01 6.49
C VAL A 37 10.08 -11.17 5.39
N SER A 38 10.17 -12.25 4.61
CA SER A 38 9.17 -12.59 3.59
C SER A 38 7.92 -13.19 4.24
N PHE A 39 6.76 -12.96 3.64
CA PHE A 39 5.52 -13.67 4.00
C PHE A 39 5.46 -15.01 3.27
N SER A 40 4.71 -15.07 2.17
CA SER A 40 4.51 -16.25 1.31
C SER A 40 5.49 -16.33 0.14
N SER A 41 6.42 -15.38 0.02
CA SER A 41 7.38 -15.23 -1.08
C SER A 41 8.76 -15.85 -0.78
N CYS A 42 9.69 -15.79 -1.73
CA CYS A 42 11.07 -16.20 -1.51
C CYS A 42 11.75 -15.33 -0.43
N GLY A 43 12.33 -15.98 0.60
CA GLY A 43 13.01 -15.33 1.72
C GLY A 43 14.24 -14.49 1.37
N TRP A 44 14.76 -14.64 0.14
CA TRP A 44 15.84 -13.80 -0.36
C TRP A 44 15.35 -12.78 -1.40
N CYS A 45 14.83 -13.23 -2.55
CA CYS A 45 14.52 -12.32 -3.67
C CYS A 45 13.07 -11.81 -3.71
N PHE A 46 12.22 -12.22 -2.77
CA PHE A 46 10.80 -11.85 -2.72
C PHE A 46 9.93 -12.32 -3.90
N ALA A 47 10.42 -13.19 -4.79
CA ALA A 47 9.57 -13.78 -5.83
C ALA A 47 8.40 -14.58 -5.23
N SER A 48 7.16 -14.33 -5.68
CA SER A 48 5.93 -14.99 -5.19
C SER A 48 5.21 -15.86 -6.22
N GLN A 49 5.32 -15.55 -7.51
CA GLN A 49 4.67 -16.29 -8.61
C GLN A 49 5.54 -17.45 -9.15
N VAL A 50 6.20 -18.17 -8.25
CA VAL A 50 7.11 -19.26 -8.58
C VAL A 50 6.99 -20.39 -7.56
N SER A 51 7.35 -21.61 -7.95
CA SER A 51 7.47 -22.73 -7.02
C SER A 51 8.53 -22.44 -5.95
N LEU A 52 8.16 -22.58 -4.68
CA LEU A 52 9.04 -22.33 -3.55
C LEU A 52 9.35 -23.61 -2.77
N PHE A 53 10.62 -23.78 -2.42
CA PHE A 53 11.13 -24.89 -1.62
C PHE A 53 11.30 -24.45 -0.17
N ARG A 54 10.78 -25.24 0.77
CA ARG A 54 10.93 -24.98 2.21
C ARG A 54 12.33 -25.35 2.68
N CYS A 55 12.87 -24.56 3.61
CA CYS A 55 14.09 -24.93 4.33
C CYS A 55 13.86 -26.25 5.08
N THR A 56 14.72 -27.24 4.87
CA THR A 56 14.62 -28.56 5.53
C THR A 56 14.81 -28.46 7.04
N GLY A 57 15.53 -27.45 7.50
CA GLY A 57 15.77 -27.17 8.92
C GLY A 57 14.52 -26.68 9.65
N CYS A 58 14.01 -25.50 9.29
CA CYS A 58 12.90 -24.87 10.03
C CYS A 58 11.51 -25.15 9.45
N ARG A 59 11.42 -25.60 8.18
CA ARG A 59 10.21 -25.75 7.36
C ARG A 59 9.38 -24.47 7.17
N LYS A 60 9.85 -23.31 7.64
CA LYS A 60 9.16 -22.01 7.54
C LYS A 60 9.68 -21.14 6.40
N ALA A 61 10.99 -20.89 6.37
CA ALA A 61 11.61 -20.12 5.30
C ALA A 61 11.45 -20.84 3.95
N ARG A 62 11.23 -20.07 2.88
CA ARG A 62 10.93 -20.56 1.53
C ARG A 62 11.88 -19.92 0.52
N TYR A 63 12.32 -20.66 -0.48
CA TYR A 63 13.24 -20.16 -1.50
C TYR A 63 12.84 -20.63 -2.90
N CYS A 64 12.94 -19.76 -3.90
CA CYS A 64 12.69 -20.16 -5.29
C CYS A 64 13.84 -21.01 -5.88
N SER A 65 15.03 -20.96 -5.29
CA SER A 65 16.21 -21.69 -5.77
C SER A 65 17.24 -21.94 -4.67
N ARG A 66 18.12 -22.91 -4.90
CA ARG A 66 19.30 -23.17 -4.04
C ARG A 66 20.21 -21.95 -3.93
N ALA A 67 20.35 -21.17 -4.99
CA ALA A 67 21.14 -19.94 -4.99
C ALA A 67 20.56 -18.89 -4.00
N CYS A 68 19.24 -18.70 -3.99
CA CYS A 68 18.57 -17.81 -3.04
C CYS A 68 18.72 -18.30 -1.59
N GLN A 69 18.60 -19.61 -1.35
CA GLN A 69 18.86 -20.18 -0.03
C GLN A 69 20.29 -19.93 0.45
N GLN A 70 21.29 -20.12 -0.42
CA GLN A 70 22.70 -19.89 -0.10
C GLN A 70 22.99 -18.43 0.23
N ARG A 71 22.38 -17.49 -0.50
CA ARG A 71 22.53 -16.05 -0.23
C ARG A 71 21.93 -15.63 1.12
N ASP A 72 20.78 -16.18 1.49
CA ASP A 72 20.17 -15.91 2.80
C ASP A 72 20.85 -16.66 3.96
N TRP A 73 21.64 -17.71 3.65
CA TRP A 73 22.15 -18.64 4.66
C TRP A 73 23.03 -18.00 5.72
N SER A 74 23.79 -16.94 5.38
CA SER A 74 24.63 -16.21 6.34
C SER A 74 23.80 -15.66 7.52
N GLN A 75 22.57 -15.22 7.25
CA GLN A 75 21.59 -14.78 8.23
C GLN A 75 20.76 -15.97 8.74
N HIS A 76 20.09 -16.70 7.84
CA HIS A 76 19.08 -17.69 8.20
C HIS A 76 19.64 -18.85 9.03
N ARG A 77 20.89 -19.27 8.82
CA ARG A 77 21.49 -20.37 9.59
C ARG A 77 21.49 -20.13 11.11
N ARG A 78 21.60 -18.86 11.50
CA ARG A 78 21.70 -18.43 12.90
C ARG A 78 20.34 -18.50 13.61
N GLU A 79 19.27 -18.23 12.87
CA GLU A 79 17.89 -18.18 13.35
C GLU A 79 17.07 -19.44 13.02
N CYS A 80 17.57 -20.35 12.17
CA CYS A 80 16.79 -21.48 11.67
C CYS A 80 16.23 -22.36 12.80
N SER A 81 16.97 -22.52 13.90
CA SER A 81 16.50 -23.23 15.10
C SER A 81 15.37 -22.47 15.80
N ALA A 82 15.53 -21.16 16.00
CA ALA A 82 14.50 -20.30 16.57
C ALA A 82 13.22 -20.31 15.72
N TRP A 83 13.37 -20.24 14.39
CA TRP A 83 12.22 -20.32 13.50
C TRP A 83 11.53 -21.67 13.61
N ARG A 84 12.23 -22.77 13.84
CA ARG A 84 11.61 -24.10 13.99
C ARG A 84 10.62 -24.16 15.16
N SER A 85 10.90 -23.50 16.28
CA SER A 85 10.06 -23.58 17.50
C SER A 85 8.75 -22.80 17.42
N ILE A 86 8.57 -21.91 16.45
CA ILE A 86 7.31 -21.16 16.26
C ILE A 86 6.19 -22.13 15.79
N PRO A 87 4.96 -22.09 16.34
CA PRO A 87 3.86 -22.89 15.81
C PRO A 87 3.52 -22.53 14.36
N ALA A 88 3.12 -23.51 13.53
CA ALA A 88 2.83 -23.28 12.11
C ALA A 88 1.63 -22.33 11.89
N ALA A 89 0.69 -22.27 12.83
CA ALA A 89 -0.47 -21.39 12.80
C ALA A 89 -0.12 -19.90 13.06
N ASN A 90 1.09 -19.61 13.55
CA ASN A 90 1.46 -18.27 13.98
C ASN A 90 2.27 -17.57 12.88
N ASN A 91 1.66 -16.58 12.24
CA ASN A 91 2.37 -15.65 11.35
C ASN A 91 2.83 -14.44 12.17
N LEU A 92 4.14 -14.31 12.40
CA LEU A 92 4.70 -13.28 13.28
C LEU A 92 5.80 -12.46 12.58
N PRO A 93 5.50 -11.81 11.43
CA PRO A 93 6.52 -11.17 10.62
C PRO A 93 7.26 -10.05 11.36
N THR A 94 6.54 -9.24 12.14
CA THR A 94 7.12 -8.16 12.94
C THR A 94 8.05 -8.69 14.03
N VAL A 95 7.65 -9.74 14.75
CA VAL A 95 8.49 -10.40 15.78
C VAL A 95 9.76 -10.96 15.13
N LEU A 96 9.63 -11.62 13.98
CA LEU A 96 10.78 -12.16 13.24
C LEU A 96 11.72 -11.06 12.75
N LEU A 97 11.18 -9.93 12.29
CA LEU A 97 11.97 -8.79 11.84
C LEU A 97 12.72 -8.15 13.02
N VAL A 98 12.04 -7.91 14.14
CA VAL A 98 12.64 -7.38 15.37
C VAL A 98 13.68 -8.35 15.92
N CYS A 99 13.42 -9.67 15.91
CA CYS A 99 14.40 -10.68 16.32
C CYS A 99 15.66 -10.65 15.43
N ARG A 100 15.51 -10.56 14.11
CA ARG A 100 16.65 -10.40 13.18
C ARG A 100 17.43 -9.11 13.45
N LEU A 101 16.74 -8.00 13.70
CA LEU A 101 17.37 -6.71 14.05
C LEU A 101 18.10 -6.75 15.39
N ALA A 102 17.47 -7.29 16.44
CA ALA A 102 18.06 -7.41 17.76
C ALA A 102 19.31 -8.30 17.75
N ALA A 103 19.26 -9.44 17.05
CA ALA A 103 20.42 -10.28 16.85
C ALA A 103 21.55 -9.52 16.13
N LYS A 104 21.22 -8.76 15.08
CA LYS A 104 22.17 -7.89 14.37
C LYS A 104 22.84 -6.87 15.26
N LEU A 105 22.05 -6.12 16.03
CA LEU A 105 22.52 -4.98 16.82
C LEU A 105 23.26 -5.39 18.10
N PHE A 106 22.85 -6.48 18.74
CA PHE A 106 23.24 -6.77 20.13
C PHE A 106 24.00 -8.08 20.32
N LEU A 107 23.90 -9.05 19.39
CA LEU A 107 24.53 -10.37 19.52
C LEU A 107 25.75 -10.57 18.61
N GLY A 108 26.42 -9.47 18.22
CA GLY A 108 27.66 -9.51 17.44
C GLY A 108 27.51 -10.04 16.02
N SER A 109 26.33 -9.89 15.42
CA SER A 109 26.08 -10.25 14.02
C SER A 109 26.67 -9.21 13.06
N ILE A 110 26.78 -9.55 11.77
CA ILE A 110 27.31 -8.71 10.70
C ILE A 110 26.44 -7.45 10.53
N ILE A 111 26.75 -6.40 11.29
CA ILE A 111 26.24 -5.03 11.10
C ILE A 111 27.42 -4.08 11.32
N ASN A 112 27.60 -3.12 10.43
CA ASN A 112 28.63 -2.10 10.63
C ASN A 112 28.11 -0.97 11.53
N GLU A 113 29.02 -0.13 12.03
CA GLU A 113 28.65 0.95 12.94
C GLU A 113 27.73 2.01 12.30
N GLU A 114 27.88 2.25 11.00
CA GLU A 114 27.04 3.17 10.24
C GLU A 114 25.58 2.68 10.18
N GLU A 115 25.36 1.43 9.78
CA GLU A 115 24.07 0.75 9.77
C GLU A 115 23.43 0.74 11.16
N ARG A 116 24.22 0.47 12.19
CA ARG A 116 23.79 0.53 13.60
C ARG A 116 23.27 1.93 13.96
N ASN A 117 24.04 2.96 13.64
CA ASN A 117 23.68 4.35 13.91
C ASN A 117 22.42 4.78 13.14
N GLN A 118 22.27 4.32 11.89
CA GLN A 118 21.08 4.58 11.08
C GLN A 118 19.81 4.02 11.73
N VAL A 119 19.84 2.82 12.31
CA VAL A 119 18.69 2.26 13.03
C VAL A 119 18.39 3.06 14.30
N PHE A 120 19.41 3.40 15.09
CA PHE A 120 19.19 4.11 16.35
C PHE A 120 18.63 5.54 16.15
N LYS A 121 18.92 6.17 15.01
CA LYS A 121 18.30 7.45 14.58
C LYS A 121 16.82 7.36 14.24
N LEU A 122 16.28 6.15 13.99
CA LEU A 122 14.86 5.99 13.67
C LEU A 122 13.99 6.30 14.90
N ARG A 123 12.91 7.06 14.66
CA ARG A 123 11.95 7.45 15.69
C ARG A 123 11.11 6.25 16.08
N HIS A 124 10.89 6.05 17.39
CA HIS A 124 10.19 4.87 17.89
C HIS A 124 8.82 5.16 18.50
N HIS A 125 8.54 6.39 18.92
CA HIS A 125 7.25 6.81 19.52
C HIS A 125 6.71 5.86 20.61
N LEU A 126 7.62 5.22 21.35
CA LEU A 126 7.25 4.16 22.31
C LEU A 126 6.35 4.73 23.42
N ASP A 127 6.65 5.95 23.86
CA ASP A 127 5.91 6.63 24.93
C ASP A 127 4.58 7.23 24.44
N ASP A 128 4.45 7.46 23.13
CA ASP A 128 3.25 8.04 22.50
C ASP A 128 2.16 6.97 22.24
N HIS A 129 2.54 5.68 22.23
CA HIS A 129 1.60 4.57 22.11
C HIS A 129 0.68 4.44 23.34
N LEU A 130 -0.58 4.09 23.09
CA LEU A 130 -1.53 3.68 24.13
C LEU A 130 -0.98 2.51 24.96
N GLU A 131 -1.39 2.43 26.23
CA GLU A 131 -0.95 1.40 27.17
C GLU A 131 -1.17 -0.02 26.65
N CYS A 132 -2.34 -0.30 26.05
CA CYS A 132 -2.63 -1.60 25.46
C CYS A 132 -1.64 -1.99 24.35
N LYS A 133 -1.19 -1.03 23.54
CA LYS A 133 -0.23 -1.25 22.46
C LYS A 133 1.19 -1.46 23.01
N ARG A 134 1.57 -0.71 24.06
CA ARG A 134 2.84 -0.94 24.78
C ARG A 134 2.88 -2.32 25.43
N GLN A 135 1.76 -2.76 26.00
CA GLN A 135 1.63 -4.10 26.58
C GLN A 135 1.78 -5.20 25.51
N GLN A 136 1.17 -5.03 24.33
CA GLN A 136 1.40 -5.93 23.20
C GLN A 136 2.88 -5.98 22.78
N PHE A 137 3.56 -4.83 22.74
CA PHE A 137 5.01 -4.79 22.45
C PHE A 137 5.81 -5.53 23.52
N LYS A 138 5.42 -5.44 24.79
CA LYS A 138 6.07 -6.17 25.89
C LYS A 138 5.91 -7.68 25.73
N GLU A 139 4.71 -8.16 25.47
CA GLU A 139 4.44 -9.59 25.21
C GLU A 139 5.23 -10.11 24.00
N MET A 140 5.26 -9.34 22.91
CA MET A 140 6.08 -9.69 21.75
C MET A 140 7.58 -9.64 22.04
N SER A 141 8.04 -8.74 22.93
CA SER A 141 9.44 -8.66 23.34
C SER A 141 9.88 -9.91 24.10
N GLN A 142 9.02 -10.45 24.95
CA GLN A 142 9.27 -11.73 25.64
C GLN A 142 9.45 -12.87 24.62
N LEU A 143 8.64 -12.90 23.56
CA LEU A 143 8.81 -13.87 22.49
C LEU A 143 10.12 -13.68 21.72
N VAL A 144 10.52 -12.43 21.42
CA VAL A 144 11.82 -12.15 20.80
C VAL A 144 12.96 -12.66 21.67
N LEU A 145 12.95 -12.41 22.97
CA LEU A 145 13.97 -12.89 23.91
C LEU A 145 14.08 -14.43 23.89
N LEU A 146 12.94 -15.14 23.88
CA LEU A 146 12.91 -16.60 23.77
C LEU A 146 13.49 -17.12 22.44
N LEU A 147 13.26 -16.39 21.33
CA LEU A 147 13.83 -16.73 20.03
C LEU A 147 15.34 -16.45 19.98
N LEU A 148 15.79 -15.36 20.60
CA LEU A 148 17.21 -14.99 20.67
C LEU A 148 18.04 -16.01 21.46
N LEU A 149 17.48 -16.66 22.50
CA LEU A 149 18.16 -17.77 23.19
C LEU A 149 18.51 -18.95 22.27
N GLN A 150 17.73 -19.15 21.21
CA GLN A 150 17.93 -20.23 20.24
C GLN A 150 18.81 -19.79 19.05
N TYR A 151 19.30 -18.54 19.07
CA TYR A 151 20.13 -17.97 18.02
C TYR A 151 21.57 -18.49 18.12
N LYS A 152 22.15 -18.88 17.00
CA LYS A 152 23.56 -19.30 16.94
C LYS A 152 24.45 -18.08 16.65
N GLY A 153 25.15 -17.57 17.67
CA GLY A 153 26.15 -16.51 17.52
C GLY A 153 27.48 -16.97 16.89
N ASP A 154 28.32 -16.02 16.46
CA ASP A 154 29.67 -16.31 15.91
C ASP A 154 30.71 -16.53 17.02
N THR A 155 30.54 -15.88 18.16
CA THR A 155 31.39 -16.02 19.35
C THR A 155 30.91 -17.15 20.24
N LYS A 156 31.84 -17.87 20.89
CA LYS A 156 31.56 -18.84 21.97
C LYS A 156 30.89 -18.23 23.21
N GLN A 157 30.38 -17.00 23.13
CA GLN A 157 29.51 -16.43 24.15
C GLN A 157 28.14 -17.13 24.04
N GLN A 158 28.02 -18.26 24.73
CA GLN A 158 26.71 -18.82 25.03
C GLN A 158 25.88 -17.73 25.71
N ILE A 159 24.69 -17.47 25.19
CA ILE A 159 23.69 -16.67 25.91
C ILE A 159 23.41 -17.43 27.21
N VAL A 160 23.80 -16.84 28.33
CA VAL A 160 24.02 -17.56 29.59
C VAL A 160 22.70 -17.96 30.26
N SER A 161 21.67 -17.10 30.15
CA SER A 161 20.32 -17.35 30.65
C SER A 161 19.29 -16.39 30.06
N PHE A 162 18.01 -16.72 30.19
CA PHE A 162 16.90 -15.82 29.85
C PHE A 162 16.94 -14.53 30.67
N ASP A 163 17.08 -14.63 31.99
CA ASP A 163 17.05 -13.48 32.90
C ASP A 163 18.10 -12.43 32.56
N LYS A 164 19.31 -12.88 32.21
CA LYS A 164 20.38 -11.96 31.79
C LYS A 164 20.00 -11.25 30.49
N LEU A 165 19.54 -12.01 29.49
CA LEU A 165 19.14 -11.44 28.20
C LEU A 165 17.98 -10.44 28.35
N GLN A 166 17.01 -10.76 29.22
CA GLN A 166 15.88 -9.89 29.51
C GLN A 166 16.36 -8.58 30.16
N ASN A 167 17.14 -8.67 31.24
CA ASN A 167 17.67 -7.49 31.94
C ASN A 167 18.50 -6.58 31.01
N ASP A 168 19.27 -7.18 30.10
CA ASP A 168 20.15 -6.44 29.18
C ASP A 168 19.38 -5.81 28.00
N LEU A 169 18.37 -6.50 27.44
CA LEU A 169 17.81 -6.15 26.12
C LEU A 169 16.31 -5.86 26.09
N GLU A 170 15.52 -6.09 27.14
CA GLU A 170 14.04 -5.93 27.07
C GLU A 170 13.63 -4.53 26.60
N MET A 171 14.22 -3.47 27.20
CA MET A 171 13.92 -2.09 26.80
C MET A 171 14.40 -1.74 25.39
N GLU A 172 15.54 -2.31 24.95
CA GLU A 172 16.02 -2.10 23.59
C GLU A 172 15.12 -2.78 22.56
N ILE A 173 14.63 -4.00 22.86
CA ILE A 173 13.68 -4.72 22.01
C ILE A 173 12.33 -3.98 21.95
N LEU A 174 11.84 -3.44 23.07
CA LEU A 174 10.66 -2.58 23.09
C LEU A 174 10.82 -1.36 22.19
N ARG A 175 11.97 -0.68 22.26
CA ARG A 175 12.29 0.44 21.36
C ARG A 175 12.37 -0.02 19.90
N LEU A 176 12.90 -1.22 19.61
CA LEU A 176 12.90 -1.79 18.26
C LEU A 176 11.48 -2.04 17.73
N PHE A 177 10.53 -2.49 18.56
CA PHE A 177 9.13 -2.59 18.14
C PHE A 177 8.56 -1.23 17.75
N GLY A 178 8.81 -0.18 18.54
CA GLY A 178 8.42 1.18 18.17
C GLY A 178 9.04 1.65 16.86
N ARG A 179 10.36 1.42 16.66
CA ARG A 179 11.06 1.75 15.41
C ARG A 179 10.48 0.99 14.22
N VAL A 180 10.28 -0.32 14.34
CA VAL A 180 9.72 -1.13 13.27
C VAL A 180 8.29 -0.69 12.96
N ASN A 181 7.47 -0.40 13.96
CA ASN A 181 6.08 0.03 13.78
C ASN A 181 5.99 1.34 12.97
N CYS A 182 6.91 2.29 13.20
CA CYS A 182 6.85 3.60 12.55
C CYS A 182 7.66 3.68 11.24
N ASN A 183 8.64 2.79 11.01
CA ASN A 183 9.63 2.98 9.93
C ASN A 183 9.80 1.77 9.01
N ALA A 184 9.16 0.62 9.31
CA ALA A 184 9.24 -0.53 8.42
C ALA A 184 8.28 -0.39 7.24
N PHE A 185 8.71 -0.90 6.10
CA PHE A 185 7.97 -0.87 4.86
C PHE A 185 7.41 -2.26 4.55
N SER A 186 6.17 -2.28 4.04
CA SER A 186 5.63 -3.45 3.36
C SER A 186 6.28 -3.55 1.98
N VAL A 187 7.10 -4.58 1.77
CA VAL A 187 7.70 -4.86 0.46
C VAL A 187 6.61 -5.43 -0.42
N ALA A 188 6.17 -4.66 -1.41
CA ALA A 188 5.13 -5.08 -2.33
C ALA A 188 5.69 -5.56 -3.67
N ASN A 189 4.92 -6.36 -4.41
CA ASN A 189 5.25 -6.67 -5.79
C ASN A 189 4.89 -5.48 -6.72
N ASN A 190 5.57 -5.37 -7.86
CA ASN A 190 5.41 -4.22 -8.77
C ASN A 190 4.25 -4.38 -9.77
N VAL A 191 3.42 -5.42 -9.66
CA VAL A 191 2.37 -5.74 -10.63
C VAL A 191 0.97 -5.65 -10.02
N THR A 192 0.74 -6.32 -8.89
CA THR A 192 -0.52 -6.34 -8.16
C THR A 192 -0.48 -5.56 -6.84
N ASN A 193 0.68 -4.98 -6.49
CA ASN A 193 0.91 -4.26 -5.22
C ASN A 193 0.64 -5.12 -3.96
N GLU A 194 0.69 -6.45 -4.10
CA GLU A 194 0.51 -7.37 -2.97
C GLU A 194 1.73 -7.32 -2.04
N ALA A 195 1.47 -7.30 -0.73
CA ALA A 195 2.51 -7.35 0.29
C ALA A 195 3.24 -8.71 0.30
N LEU A 196 4.51 -8.71 -0.05
CA LEU A 196 5.38 -9.88 -0.12
C LEU A 196 6.20 -10.10 1.16
N GLY A 197 6.33 -9.08 2.00
CA GLY A 197 6.99 -9.14 3.29
C GLY A 197 7.17 -7.78 3.94
N ILE A 198 7.95 -7.74 5.01
CA ILE A 198 8.27 -6.52 5.77
C ILE A 198 9.77 -6.29 5.77
N ALA A 199 10.20 -5.04 5.67
CA ALA A 199 11.62 -4.69 5.63
C ALA A 199 11.91 -3.32 6.25
N LEU A 200 13.12 -3.16 6.80
CA LEU A 200 13.60 -1.90 7.34
C LEU A 200 14.60 -1.25 6.38
N PHE A 201 14.31 -0.02 5.97
CA PHE A 201 15.15 0.79 5.09
C PHE A 201 15.43 2.13 5.76
N PRO A 202 16.49 2.26 6.59
CA PRO A 202 16.72 3.48 7.36
C PRO A 202 16.82 4.76 6.51
N HIS A 203 17.45 4.69 5.33
CA HIS A 203 17.50 5.82 4.38
C HIS A 203 16.14 6.15 3.77
N GLY A 204 15.30 5.14 3.53
CA GLY A 204 13.94 5.33 3.00
C GLY A 204 12.98 5.91 4.04
N ALA A 205 13.22 5.63 5.33
CA ALA A 205 12.43 6.16 6.43
C ALA A 205 12.68 7.66 6.72
N LEU A 206 13.59 8.31 5.99
CA LEU A 206 13.82 9.76 6.09
C LEU A 206 12.75 10.59 5.35
N PHE A 207 12.08 10.02 4.36
CA PHE A 207 11.10 10.74 3.56
C PHE A 207 9.80 10.88 4.34
N ASN A 208 9.40 12.12 4.63
CA ASN A 208 8.19 12.43 5.38
C ASN A 208 6.92 12.21 4.56
N HIS A 209 5.78 12.23 5.24
CA HIS A 209 4.49 12.06 4.63
C HIS A 209 3.97 13.34 3.94
N ASP A 210 3.34 13.18 2.77
CA ASP A 210 2.36 14.12 2.24
C ASP A 210 1.18 13.36 1.62
N CYS A 211 -0.05 13.88 1.72
CA CYS A 211 -1.22 13.28 1.09
C CYS A 211 -1.26 13.52 -0.43
N ASP A 212 -0.41 14.39 -0.96
CA ASP A 212 -0.17 14.60 -2.38
C ASP A 212 1.33 14.53 -2.72
N PRO A 213 1.96 13.36 -2.52
CA PRO A 213 3.41 13.24 -2.48
C PRO A 213 4.08 13.59 -3.82
N ASN A 214 5.33 14.04 -3.74
CA ASN A 214 6.18 14.27 -4.91
C ASN A 214 7.16 13.13 -5.17
N CYS A 215 7.24 12.13 -4.29
CA CYS A 215 8.03 10.92 -4.46
C CYS A 215 7.19 9.65 -4.28
N ILE A 216 7.62 8.57 -4.91
CA ILE A 216 7.03 7.24 -4.80
C ILE A 216 8.12 6.22 -4.46
N VAL A 217 7.77 5.30 -3.56
CA VAL A 217 8.59 4.16 -3.18
C VAL A 217 8.21 2.95 -4.05
N SER A 218 9.22 2.26 -4.58
CA SER A 218 9.06 0.98 -5.26
C SER A 218 10.14 -0.01 -4.85
N PHE A 219 9.93 -1.31 -5.15
CA PHE A 219 10.81 -2.37 -4.68
C PHE A 219 11.32 -3.24 -5.83
N LYS A 220 12.62 -3.55 -5.84
CA LYS A 220 13.21 -4.59 -6.70
C LYS A 220 13.81 -5.66 -5.81
N GLY A 221 12.98 -6.64 -5.44
CA GLY A 221 13.35 -7.66 -4.46
C GLY A 221 13.62 -7.03 -3.08
N ARG A 222 14.89 -6.96 -2.67
CA ARG A 222 15.31 -6.36 -1.38
C ARG A 222 15.77 -4.91 -1.50
N GLU A 223 15.76 -4.36 -2.70
CA GLU A 223 16.18 -3.00 -2.99
C GLU A 223 14.95 -2.09 -3.00
N MET A 224 15.02 -0.97 -2.28
CA MET A 224 14.07 0.13 -2.35
C MET A 224 14.59 1.17 -3.33
N LEU A 225 13.66 1.68 -4.14
CA LEU A 225 13.87 2.78 -5.07
C LEU A 225 12.92 3.92 -4.67
N VAL A 226 13.40 5.16 -4.69
CA VAL A 226 12.55 6.35 -4.54
C VAL A 226 12.66 7.18 -5.81
N HIS A 227 11.53 7.32 -6.50
CA HIS A 227 11.42 8.12 -7.73
C HIS A 227 10.62 9.38 -7.47
N VAL A 228 11.09 10.49 -8.04
CA VAL A 228 10.36 11.76 -8.06
C VAL A 228 9.27 11.68 -9.13
N VAL A 229 8.03 12.04 -8.78
CA VAL A 229 6.85 11.94 -9.65
C VAL A 229 6.24 13.28 -10.06
N LYS A 230 6.79 14.38 -9.51
CA LYS A 230 6.48 15.78 -9.83
C LYS A 230 7.79 16.56 -9.84
N ASP A 231 7.92 17.59 -10.65
CA ASP A 231 9.12 18.43 -10.60
C ASP A 231 9.29 19.06 -9.21
N VAL A 232 10.52 19.03 -8.69
CA VAL A 232 10.86 19.52 -7.35
C VAL A 232 11.93 20.60 -7.48
N GLY A 233 11.66 21.77 -6.91
CA GLY A 233 12.61 22.87 -6.82
C GLY A 233 13.62 22.70 -5.69
N VAL A 234 14.75 23.43 -5.78
CA VAL A 234 15.75 23.48 -4.70
C VAL A 234 15.11 23.92 -3.38
N GLY A 235 15.41 23.23 -2.28
CA GLY A 235 14.87 23.53 -0.95
C GLY A 235 13.46 22.99 -0.68
N GLN A 236 12.81 22.36 -1.66
CA GLN A 236 11.52 21.68 -1.42
C GLN A 236 11.71 20.32 -0.76
N GLU A 237 10.82 19.99 0.18
CA GLU A 237 10.81 18.70 0.86
C GLU A 237 10.40 17.57 -0.09
N LEU A 238 11.08 16.43 0.02
CA LEU A 238 10.78 15.21 -0.71
C LEU A 238 9.92 14.31 0.17
N THR A 239 8.71 14.00 -0.30
CA THR A 239 7.68 13.34 0.49
C THR A 239 7.09 12.14 -0.21
N VAL A 240 6.69 11.13 0.58
CA VAL A 240 6.01 9.91 0.13
C VAL A 240 4.65 9.79 0.83
N SER A 241 3.76 8.92 0.38
CA SER A 241 2.57 8.58 1.18
C SER A 241 2.88 7.43 2.13
N TYR A 242 2.39 7.53 3.37
CA TYR A 242 2.48 6.46 4.37
C TYR A 242 1.22 5.60 4.39
N ILE A 243 0.12 6.13 3.85
CA ILE A 243 -1.24 5.60 3.99
C ILE A 243 -1.93 5.52 2.63
N GLU A 244 -3.11 4.90 2.61
CA GLU A 244 -4.01 4.96 1.45
C GLU A 244 -4.53 6.40 1.25
N LEU A 245 -4.57 6.85 0.00
CA LEU A 245 -4.91 8.22 -0.35
C LEU A 245 -6.39 8.39 -0.74
N LEU A 246 -7.08 7.31 -1.13
CA LEU A 246 -8.52 7.27 -1.47
C LEU A 246 -9.41 7.26 -0.21
N GLN A 247 -9.23 8.26 0.66
CA GLN A 247 -9.95 8.40 1.92
C GLN A 247 -10.18 9.88 2.24
N SER A 248 -11.14 10.19 3.11
CA SER A 248 -11.43 11.55 3.59
C SER A 248 -10.27 12.14 4.41
N THR A 249 -10.23 13.45 4.57
CA THR A 249 -9.19 14.11 5.40
C THR A 249 -9.21 13.64 6.86
N GLU A 250 -10.41 13.45 7.43
CA GLU A 250 -10.58 12.91 8.77
C GLU A 250 -9.95 11.51 8.90
N ALA A 251 -10.29 10.60 7.97
CA ALA A 251 -9.76 9.23 7.98
C ALA A 251 -8.23 9.21 7.86
N ARG A 252 -7.68 9.98 6.91
CA ARG A 252 -6.22 10.09 6.71
C ARG A 252 -5.52 10.62 7.96
N ARG A 253 -6.05 11.66 8.61
CA ARG A 253 -5.43 12.24 9.82
C ARG A 253 -5.55 11.32 11.03
N ASN A 254 -6.66 10.60 11.18
CA ASN A 254 -6.81 9.62 12.24
C ASN A 254 -5.80 8.48 12.06
N GLU A 255 -5.67 7.91 10.85
CA GLU A 255 -4.69 6.86 10.57
C GLU A 255 -3.25 7.33 10.82
N LEU A 256 -2.89 8.54 10.38
CA LEU A 256 -1.56 9.11 10.61
C LEU A 256 -1.30 9.39 12.10
N LYS A 257 -2.29 9.85 12.84
CA LYS A 257 -2.17 10.11 14.27
C LYS A 257 -2.02 8.80 15.06
N ASP A 258 -2.80 7.77 14.71
CA ASP A 258 -2.79 6.48 15.39
C ASP A 258 -1.52 5.67 15.12
N LEU A 259 -0.97 5.76 13.90
CA LEU A 259 0.19 4.98 13.48
C LEU A 259 1.53 5.73 13.58
N TYR A 260 1.52 7.05 13.39
CA TYR A 260 2.71 7.88 13.24
C TYR A 260 2.73 9.14 14.15
N PHE A 261 1.71 9.35 14.97
CA PHE A 261 1.71 10.35 16.05
C PHE A 261 1.83 11.81 15.60
N PHE A 262 1.36 12.14 14.40
CA PHE A 262 1.35 13.52 13.91
C PHE A 262 0.06 13.89 13.18
N ASP A 263 -0.23 15.18 13.17
CA ASP A 263 -1.33 15.79 12.42
C ASP A 263 -0.83 16.29 11.06
N CYS A 264 -1.31 15.69 9.97
CA CYS A 264 -0.90 16.10 8.63
C CYS A 264 -1.39 17.51 8.28
N GLN A 265 -0.44 18.35 7.85
CA GLN A 265 -0.65 19.75 7.50
C GLN A 265 -0.36 20.06 6.02
N CYS A 266 -0.40 19.04 5.15
CA CYS A 266 -0.22 19.21 3.70
C CYS A 266 -1.32 20.09 3.08
N ALA A 267 -1.12 20.52 1.83
CA ALA A 267 -2.07 21.37 1.12
C ALA A 267 -3.49 20.76 1.06
N ARG A 268 -3.59 19.44 0.81
CA ARG A 268 -4.88 18.71 0.78
C ARG A 268 -5.58 18.75 2.14
N CYS A 269 -4.87 18.46 3.23
CA CYS A 269 -5.45 18.46 4.57
C CYS A 269 -5.79 19.89 5.06
N LYS A 270 -4.97 20.89 4.71
CA LYS A 270 -5.25 22.30 5.05
C LYS A 270 -6.41 22.87 4.25
N ALA A 271 -6.54 22.50 2.98
CA ALA A 271 -7.68 22.91 2.17
C ALA A 271 -8.97 22.47 2.87
N ALA A 272 -9.07 21.19 3.30
CA ALA A 272 -10.26 20.63 3.94
C ALA A 272 -10.66 21.29 5.27
N MET A 273 -9.75 22.05 5.90
CA MET A 273 -10.04 22.81 7.11
C MET A 273 -10.69 24.18 6.82
N LYS A 274 -10.72 24.60 5.55
CA LYS A 274 -11.53 25.73 5.09
C LYS A 274 -12.90 25.15 4.70
N GLU A 275 -14.00 25.83 5.03
CA GLU A 275 -15.40 25.35 4.90
C GLU A 275 -15.87 25.06 3.44
N GLU A 276 -14.95 24.97 2.48
CA GLU A 276 -15.17 24.92 1.03
C GLU A 276 -14.45 23.75 0.35
N VAL A 277 -14.36 22.57 0.97
CA VAL A 277 -13.77 21.40 0.29
C VAL A 277 -14.82 20.40 -0.16
N GLU A 278 -15.05 20.46 -1.48
CA GLU A 278 -15.91 19.57 -2.23
C GLU A 278 -15.48 18.10 -2.12
N ASP A 279 -14.18 17.80 -2.02
CA ASP A 279 -13.66 16.43 -2.06
C ASP A 279 -14.20 15.54 -0.95
N ASP A 280 -14.14 16.00 0.31
CA ASP A 280 -14.57 15.20 1.45
C ASP A 280 -16.10 14.96 1.44
N TRP A 281 -16.87 15.86 0.83
CA TRP A 281 -18.29 15.62 0.59
C TRP A 281 -18.50 14.40 -0.30
N TYR A 282 -17.73 14.29 -1.39
CA TYR A 282 -17.81 13.16 -2.32
C TYR A 282 -17.21 11.87 -1.76
N LEU A 283 -16.10 11.94 -1.04
CA LEU A 283 -15.41 10.76 -0.50
C LEU A 283 -16.24 9.99 0.53
N ASN A 284 -17.14 10.68 1.23
CA ASN A 284 -18.03 10.11 2.24
C ASN A 284 -19.52 10.13 1.84
N GLY A 285 -19.88 10.82 0.76
CA GLY A 285 -21.27 11.16 0.46
C GLY A 285 -22.04 10.13 -0.37
N LEU A 286 -23.35 10.39 -0.44
CA LEU A 286 -24.34 9.62 -1.18
C LEU A 286 -24.78 10.38 -2.44
N VAL A 287 -25.33 9.66 -3.41
CA VAL A 287 -25.98 10.26 -4.58
C VAL A 287 -27.23 11.03 -4.14
N CYS A 288 -27.47 12.21 -4.70
CA CYS A 288 -28.72 12.93 -4.52
C CYS A 288 -29.91 12.19 -5.19
N SER A 289 -31.05 12.10 -4.51
CA SER A 289 -32.29 11.52 -5.05
C SER A 289 -33.34 12.58 -5.35
N ASN A 290 -32.95 13.85 -5.49
CA ASN A 290 -33.90 14.91 -5.82
C ASN A 290 -34.59 14.58 -7.14
N LYS A 291 -35.89 14.23 -7.07
CA LYS A 291 -36.71 13.93 -8.25
C LYS A 291 -37.33 15.19 -8.86
N LYS A 292 -37.22 16.36 -8.20
CA LYS A 292 -37.78 17.63 -8.69
C LYS A 292 -36.88 18.31 -9.72
N GLU A 293 -35.58 18.06 -9.67
CA GLU A 293 -34.61 18.44 -10.68
C GLU A 293 -34.10 17.13 -11.28
N GLU A 294 -34.54 16.78 -12.50
CA GLU A 294 -34.21 15.49 -13.14
C GLU A 294 -32.69 15.23 -13.33
N THR A 295 -31.84 16.22 -13.02
CA THR A 295 -30.39 16.22 -13.31
C THR A 295 -29.49 16.54 -12.12
N CYS A 296 -29.98 16.54 -10.86
CA CYS A 296 -29.11 16.85 -9.72
C CYS A 296 -28.05 15.75 -9.50
N SER A 297 -26.83 16.00 -10.01
CA SER A 297 -25.62 15.18 -9.81
C SER A 297 -24.92 15.47 -8.49
N GLY A 298 -25.62 16.13 -7.56
CA GLY A 298 -25.08 16.56 -6.28
C GLY A 298 -24.83 15.42 -5.30
N VAL A 299 -24.10 15.75 -4.25
CA VAL A 299 -23.72 14.82 -3.19
C VAL A 299 -24.46 15.15 -1.90
N VAL A 300 -24.97 14.11 -1.24
CA VAL A 300 -25.60 14.20 0.08
C VAL A 300 -24.55 13.87 1.12
N VAL A 301 -24.30 14.82 2.02
CA VAL A 301 -23.38 14.65 3.14
C VAL A 301 -24.20 14.38 4.39
N VAL A 302 -23.85 13.31 5.10
CA VAL A 302 -24.45 12.95 6.39
C VAL A 302 -23.54 13.49 7.50
N GLU A 303 -24.02 14.51 8.21
CA GLU A 303 -23.34 15.12 9.34
C GLU A 303 -23.78 14.42 10.63
N LYS A 304 -22.80 13.99 11.43
CA LYS A 304 -23.07 13.41 12.76
C LYS A 304 -23.45 14.51 13.74
N ALA A 305 -24.45 14.23 14.57
CA ALA A 305 -24.79 15.05 15.72
C ALA A 305 -23.73 14.90 16.84
N ILE A 306 -23.73 15.84 17.77
CA ILE A 306 -22.77 15.91 18.90
C ILE A 306 -22.86 14.67 19.81
N ASP A 307 -24.04 14.04 19.87
CA ASP A 307 -24.31 12.81 20.65
C ASP A 307 -23.95 11.52 19.90
N GLY A 308 -23.35 11.62 18.71
CA GLY A 308 -23.01 10.49 17.86
C GLY A 308 -24.16 9.96 17.00
N GLY A 309 -25.36 10.57 17.09
CA GLY A 309 -26.47 10.32 16.18
C GLY A 309 -26.30 11.02 14.83
N VAL A 310 -27.34 10.97 14.01
CA VAL A 310 -27.41 11.70 12.74
C VAL A 310 -27.95 13.11 13.00
N GLY A 311 -27.17 14.14 12.67
CA GLY A 311 -27.57 15.54 12.82
C GLY A 311 -28.32 16.07 11.61
N SER A 312 -27.74 15.91 10.40
CA SER A 312 -28.37 16.36 9.16
C SER A 312 -27.88 15.51 7.97
N ALA A 313 -28.71 15.33 6.95
CA ALA A 313 -28.26 14.79 5.66
C ALA A 313 -28.80 15.67 4.55
N VAL A 314 -27.90 16.41 3.90
CA VAL A 314 -28.29 17.47 2.96
C VAL A 314 -27.47 17.35 1.69
N CYS A 315 -28.13 17.47 0.54
CA CYS A 315 -27.43 17.65 -0.71
C CYS A 315 -26.71 19.01 -0.73
N LYS A 316 -25.39 19.01 -0.90
CA LYS A 316 -24.59 20.24 -0.95
C LYS A 316 -24.79 21.06 -2.24
N ILE A 317 -25.52 20.52 -3.23
CA ILE A 317 -25.85 21.22 -4.49
C ILE A 317 -27.27 21.78 -4.49
N CYS A 318 -28.31 20.93 -4.35
CA CYS A 318 -29.70 21.39 -4.41
C CYS A 318 -30.33 21.70 -3.05
N GLY A 319 -29.61 21.50 -1.94
CA GLY A 319 -30.11 21.75 -0.58
C GLY A 319 -31.19 20.77 -0.08
N MET A 320 -31.54 19.74 -0.87
CA MET A 320 -32.53 18.75 -0.45
C MET A 320 -32.07 18.01 0.80
N LYS A 321 -32.87 18.09 1.87
CA LYS A 321 -32.68 17.31 3.09
C LYS A 321 -33.24 15.91 2.89
N ARG A 322 -32.55 14.89 3.40
CA ARG A 322 -33.07 13.53 3.51
C ARG A 322 -33.88 13.36 4.78
N GLU A 323 -34.89 12.50 4.70
CA GLU A 323 -35.72 12.12 5.84
C GLU A 323 -34.91 11.24 6.79
N LYS A 324 -35.21 11.32 8.09
CA LYS A 324 -34.48 10.58 9.13
C LYS A 324 -34.56 9.07 8.91
N GLU A 325 -35.70 8.56 8.46
CA GLU A 325 -35.93 7.15 8.16
C GLU A 325 -35.03 6.63 7.02
N GLU A 326 -34.67 7.49 6.06
CA GLU A 326 -33.72 7.14 5.00
C GLU A 326 -32.31 7.00 5.56
N ILE A 327 -31.94 7.86 6.52
CA ILE A 327 -30.62 7.84 7.16
C ILE A 327 -30.50 6.66 8.13
N ASP A 328 -31.53 6.37 8.93
CA ASP A 328 -31.56 5.19 9.82
C ASP A 328 -31.47 3.89 9.02
N ARG A 329 -32.05 3.86 7.81
CA ARG A 329 -31.89 2.74 6.87
C ARG A 329 -30.47 2.66 6.34
N PHE A 330 -29.87 3.78 5.99
CA PHE A 330 -28.47 3.87 5.56
C PHE A 330 -27.53 3.31 6.63
N GLU A 331 -27.68 3.72 7.90
CA GLU A 331 -26.84 3.21 9.00
C GLU A 331 -26.95 1.69 9.19
N ARG A 332 -28.18 1.13 9.11
CA ARG A 332 -28.38 -0.32 9.19
C ARG A 332 -27.72 -1.07 8.04
N GLN A 333 -27.83 -0.55 6.82
CA GLN A 333 -27.20 -1.15 5.64
C GLN A 333 -25.67 -1.04 5.67
N LEU A 334 -25.14 0.06 6.22
CA LEU A 334 -23.70 0.21 6.44
C LEU A 334 -23.17 -0.82 7.43
N LYS A 335 -23.91 -1.06 8.53
CA LYS A 335 -23.60 -2.14 9.49
C LYS A 335 -23.70 -3.52 8.83
N GLU A 336 -24.71 -3.78 8.00
CA GLU A 336 -24.81 -5.04 7.23
C GLU A 336 -23.56 -5.24 6.35
N LEU A 337 -23.15 -4.19 5.64
CA LEU A 337 -21.98 -4.21 4.78
C LEU A 337 -20.69 -4.52 5.55
N ASP A 338 -20.49 -3.85 6.69
CA ASP A 338 -19.30 -4.02 7.53
C ASP A 338 -19.25 -5.43 8.18
N MET A 339 -20.39 -6.12 8.31
CA MET A 339 -20.50 -7.49 8.84
C MET A 339 -20.33 -8.58 7.76
N LEU A 340 -20.33 -8.23 6.47
CA LEU A 340 -20.14 -9.21 5.40
C LEU A 340 -18.68 -9.67 5.34
N THR A 341 -18.44 -10.90 5.79
CA THR A 341 -17.14 -11.56 5.72
C THR A 341 -17.17 -12.73 4.75
N CYS A 342 -16.06 -12.93 4.02
CA CYS A 342 -15.90 -14.10 3.18
C CYS A 342 -15.22 -15.24 3.95
N THR A 343 -15.83 -16.43 3.94
CA THR A 343 -15.36 -17.60 4.67
C THR A 343 -14.73 -18.67 3.77
N SER A 344 -14.89 -18.58 2.44
CA SER A 344 -14.37 -19.54 1.47
C SER A 344 -13.96 -18.85 0.16
N GLU A 345 -12.96 -19.39 -0.57
CA GLU A 345 -12.59 -18.86 -1.88
C GLU A 345 -13.73 -19.01 -2.90
N GLN A 346 -14.54 -20.08 -2.80
CA GLN A 346 -15.62 -20.36 -3.73
C GLN A 346 -16.74 -19.31 -3.66
N ASP A 347 -16.99 -18.72 -2.50
CA ASP A 347 -18.08 -17.76 -2.30
C ASP A 347 -17.65 -16.29 -2.47
N LYS A 348 -16.35 -16.02 -2.65
CA LYS A 348 -15.79 -14.66 -2.75
C LYS A 348 -16.52 -13.79 -3.76
N TRP A 349 -16.74 -14.33 -4.95
CA TRP A 349 -17.38 -13.57 -6.02
C TRP A 349 -18.80 -13.14 -5.65
N HIS A 350 -19.60 -14.07 -5.10
CA HIS A 350 -20.97 -13.78 -4.67
C HIS A 350 -21.02 -12.74 -3.56
N VAL A 351 -20.11 -12.83 -2.58
CA VAL A 351 -20.01 -11.83 -1.51
C VAL A 351 -19.65 -10.46 -2.08
N TYR A 352 -18.67 -10.40 -2.98
CA TYR A 352 -18.27 -9.16 -3.64
C TYR A 352 -19.39 -8.52 -4.47
N GLN A 353 -20.14 -9.32 -5.22
CA GLN A 353 -21.32 -8.84 -5.95
C GLN A 353 -22.36 -8.25 -4.98
N ARG A 354 -22.62 -8.92 -3.85
CA ARG A 354 -23.57 -8.44 -2.84
C ARG A 354 -23.10 -7.13 -2.19
N MET A 355 -21.82 -7.04 -1.81
CA MET A 355 -21.23 -5.83 -1.24
C MET A 355 -21.32 -4.66 -2.23
N TRP A 356 -21.01 -4.91 -3.50
CA TRP A 356 -21.14 -3.91 -4.57
C TRP A 356 -22.58 -3.43 -4.75
N ASP A 357 -23.56 -4.34 -4.76
CA ASP A 357 -24.98 -4.02 -4.86
C ASP A 357 -25.47 -3.18 -3.67
N ILE A 358 -25.04 -3.54 -2.45
CA ILE A 358 -25.35 -2.76 -1.24
C ILE A 358 -24.78 -1.35 -1.37
N MET A 359 -23.50 -1.19 -1.72
CA MET A 359 -22.86 0.13 -1.84
C MET A 359 -23.51 1.00 -2.94
N THR A 360 -23.70 0.45 -4.14
CA THR A 360 -24.05 1.26 -5.32
C THR A 360 -25.55 1.41 -5.53
N LYS A 361 -26.36 0.40 -5.19
CA LYS A 361 -27.82 0.42 -5.43
C LYS A 361 -28.63 0.71 -4.18
N ARG A 362 -28.24 0.13 -3.04
CA ARG A 362 -29.02 0.26 -1.79
C ARG A 362 -28.64 1.52 -1.01
N LEU A 363 -27.37 1.63 -0.64
CA LEU A 363 -26.80 2.81 0.01
C LEU A 363 -26.70 4.00 -0.95
N ARG A 364 -26.62 3.72 -2.27
CA ARG A 364 -26.41 4.72 -3.32
C ARG A 364 -25.25 5.65 -2.99
N LEU A 365 -24.12 5.07 -2.57
CA LEU A 365 -22.88 5.81 -2.38
C LEU A 365 -22.51 6.54 -3.67
N HIS A 366 -21.99 7.76 -3.54
CA HIS A 366 -21.55 8.51 -4.71
C HIS A 366 -20.46 7.73 -5.48
N PRO A 367 -20.38 7.78 -6.82
CA PRO A 367 -19.32 7.08 -7.56
C PRO A 367 -17.88 7.46 -7.17
N ARG A 368 -17.70 8.67 -6.61
CA ARG A 368 -16.43 9.17 -6.05
C ARG A 368 -16.21 8.81 -4.58
N ASN A 369 -17.13 8.07 -3.97
CA ASN A 369 -17.02 7.65 -2.58
C ASN A 369 -15.83 6.68 -2.42
N SER A 370 -15.06 6.87 -1.35
CA SER A 370 -13.88 6.06 -1.02
C SER A 370 -14.18 4.56 -0.98
N ARG A 371 -15.30 4.16 -0.34
CA ARG A 371 -15.71 2.75 -0.23
C ARG A 371 -16.00 2.14 -1.60
N VAL A 372 -16.61 2.91 -2.51
CA VAL A 372 -16.90 2.45 -3.88
C VAL A 372 -15.61 2.25 -4.65
N ALA A 373 -14.70 3.22 -4.61
CA ALA A 373 -13.42 3.13 -5.32
C ALA A 373 -12.55 1.97 -4.80
N ILE A 374 -12.45 1.79 -3.48
CA ILE A 374 -11.70 0.69 -2.86
C ILE A 374 -12.36 -0.65 -3.20
N MET A 375 -13.69 -0.75 -3.16
CA MET A 375 -14.39 -1.98 -3.54
C MET A 375 -14.18 -2.31 -5.02
N ALA A 376 -14.19 -1.30 -5.89
CA ALA A 376 -13.91 -1.47 -7.31
C ALA A 376 -12.50 -2.05 -7.53
N ARG A 377 -11.49 -1.54 -6.80
CA ARG A 377 -10.13 -2.11 -6.80
C ARG A 377 -10.14 -3.58 -6.38
N THR A 378 -10.78 -3.89 -5.26
CA THR A 378 -10.81 -5.24 -4.70
C THR A 378 -11.44 -6.22 -5.68
N ILE A 379 -12.59 -5.85 -6.26
CA ILE A 379 -13.29 -6.68 -7.24
C ILE A 379 -12.50 -6.82 -8.53
N GLY A 380 -12.00 -5.71 -9.08
CA GLY A 380 -11.25 -5.69 -10.32
C GLY A 380 -10.02 -6.58 -10.24
N ASN A 381 -9.23 -6.47 -9.16
CA ASN A 381 -8.05 -7.32 -8.96
C ASN A 381 -8.40 -8.80 -8.77
N PHE A 382 -9.48 -9.11 -8.05
CA PHE A 382 -9.96 -10.49 -7.89
C PHE A 382 -10.34 -11.11 -9.24
N LEU A 383 -11.14 -10.41 -10.04
CA LEU A 383 -11.59 -10.87 -11.35
C LEU A 383 -10.41 -10.99 -12.33
N PHE A 384 -9.54 -10.00 -12.38
CA PHE A 384 -8.36 -9.99 -13.25
C PHE A 384 -7.35 -11.10 -12.89
N GLY A 385 -7.26 -11.47 -11.61
CA GLY A 385 -6.45 -12.60 -11.15
C GLY A 385 -7.08 -13.98 -11.37
N SER A 386 -8.33 -14.06 -11.86
CA SER A 386 -9.04 -15.31 -12.09
C SER A 386 -8.38 -16.13 -13.21
N PRO A 387 -8.34 -17.47 -13.13
CA PRO A 387 -7.88 -18.31 -14.24
C PRO A 387 -8.87 -18.33 -15.42
N SER A 388 -10.11 -17.88 -15.24
CA SER A 388 -11.13 -17.86 -16.30
C SER A 388 -11.08 -16.54 -17.07
N PRO A 389 -10.83 -16.55 -18.40
CA PRO A 389 -10.88 -15.35 -19.23
C PRO A 389 -12.24 -14.65 -19.22
N ASP A 390 -13.34 -15.41 -19.07
CA ASP A 390 -14.69 -14.85 -18.96
C ASP A 390 -14.86 -14.01 -17.69
N LEU A 391 -14.29 -14.47 -16.58
CA LEU A 391 -14.30 -13.71 -15.32
C LEU A 391 -13.36 -12.51 -15.36
N GLN A 392 -12.18 -12.63 -16.00
CA GLN A 392 -11.24 -11.51 -16.14
C GLN A 392 -11.87 -10.32 -16.86
N HIS A 393 -12.65 -10.57 -17.91
CA HIS A 393 -13.37 -9.54 -18.66
C HIS A 393 -14.31 -8.70 -17.77
N LEU A 394 -14.95 -9.31 -16.77
CA LEU A 394 -15.86 -8.61 -15.86
C LEU A 394 -15.13 -7.55 -15.01
N ALA A 395 -13.80 -7.52 -14.97
CA ALA A 395 -13.01 -6.56 -14.21
C ALA A 395 -13.07 -5.12 -14.77
N LEU A 396 -13.25 -4.97 -16.09
CA LEU A 396 -13.16 -3.67 -16.79
C LEU A 396 -14.01 -2.54 -16.16
N PRO A 397 -15.32 -2.71 -15.89
CA PRO A 397 -16.13 -1.64 -15.30
C PRO A 397 -15.65 -1.21 -13.91
N PHE A 398 -15.04 -2.13 -13.15
CA PHE A 398 -14.50 -1.83 -11.82
C PHE A 398 -13.20 -1.04 -11.92
N PHE A 399 -12.29 -1.42 -12.83
CA PHE A 399 -11.07 -0.63 -13.06
C PHE A 399 -11.38 0.77 -13.58
N LEU A 400 -12.38 0.93 -14.45
CA LEU A 400 -12.84 2.26 -14.89
C LEU A 400 -13.46 3.08 -13.75
N ALA A 401 -14.18 2.44 -12.83
CA ALA A 401 -14.71 3.11 -11.64
C ALA A 401 -13.58 3.59 -10.71
N GLU A 402 -12.59 2.74 -10.43
CA GLU A 402 -11.43 3.12 -9.63
C GLU A 402 -10.61 4.23 -10.29
N LEU A 403 -10.30 4.10 -11.59
CA LEU A 403 -9.50 5.08 -12.33
C LEU A 403 -10.13 6.47 -12.25
N ARG A 404 -11.45 6.58 -12.45
CA ARG A 404 -12.17 7.86 -12.34
C ARG A 404 -12.06 8.48 -10.95
N ALA A 405 -12.08 7.68 -9.89
CA ALA A 405 -11.92 8.18 -8.53
C ALA A 405 -10.48 8.67 -8.27
N VAL A 406 -9.48 7.91 -8.72
CA VAL A 406 -8.05 8.25 -8.57
C VAL A 406 -7.70 9.53 -9.35
N GLU A 407 -8.12 9.63 -10.61
CA GLU A 407 -7.84 10.80 -11.46
C GLU A 407 -8.58 12.05 -10.99
N TRP A 408 -9.76 11.90 -10.41
CA TRP A 408 -10.45 13.02 -9.79
C TRP A 408 -9.73 13.51 -8.54
N LEU A 409 -9.32 12.60 -7.65
CA LEU A 409 -8.75 12.98 -6.35
C LEU A 409 -7.30 13.47 -6.44
N LEU A 410 -6.51 12.89 -7.35
CA LEU A 410 -5.09 13.15 -7.52
C LEU A 410 -4.72 13.28 -9.01
N PRO A 411 -5.26 14.29 -9.73
CA PRO A 411 -5.19 14.38 -11.19
C PRO A 411 -3.76 14.44 -11.74
N ASN A 412 -2.87 15.11 -11.01
CA ASN A 412 -1.50 15.40 -11.45
C ASN A 412 -0.45 14.47 -10.86
N THR A 413 -0.85 13.54 -9.98
CA THR A 413 0.10 12.68 -9.26
C THR A 413 0.23 11.35 -9.98
N LYS A 414 1.44 11.04 -10.45
CA LYS A 414 1.76 9.78 -11.13
C LYS A 414 1.89 8.65 -10.11
N LEU A 415 0.75 8.14 -9.63
CA LEU A 415 0.70 6.99 -8.74
C LEU A 415 0.99 5.69 -9.50
N PRO A 416 1.77 4.74 -8.95
CA PRO A 416 1.98 3.44 -9.60
C PRO A 416 0.68 2.68 -9.87
N SER A 417 -0.26 2.72 -8.93
CA SER A 417 -1.59 2.11 -9.08
C SER A 417 -2.34 2.65 -10.30
N ARG A 418 -2.25 3.96 -10.59
CA ARG A 418 -2.83 4.57 -11.80
C ARG A 418 -2.20 4.00 -13.08
N GLY A 419 -0.87 3.88 -13.12
CA GLY A 419 -0.16 3.28 -14.25
C GLY A 419 -0.56 1.82 -14.50
N LEU A 420 -0.68 1.04 -13.44
CA LEU A 420 -1.14 -0.37 -13.49
C LEU A 420 -2.61 -0.48 -13.90
N LEU A 421 -3.50 0.39 -13.42
CA LEU A 421 -4.91 0.43 -13.85
C LEU A 421 -5.03 0.69 -15.35
N HIS A 422 -4.30 1.68 -15.87
CA HIS A 422 -4.26 1.94 -17.30
C HIS A 422 -3.73 0.73 -18.09
N PHE A 423 -2.71 0.03 -17.57
CA PHE A 423 -2.21 -1.21 -18.19
C PHE A 423 -3.30 -2.28 -18.25
N GLN A 424 -3.96 -2.54 -17.13
CA GLN A 424 -5.01 -3.56 -17.01
C GLN A 424 -6.20 -3.25 -17.91
N ILE A 425 -6.66 -2.00 -17.94
CA ILE A 425 -7.76 -1.55 -18.81
C ILE A 425 -7.37 -1.73 -20.28
N GLY A 426 -6.19 -1.24 -20.69
CA GLY A 426 -5.73 -1.35 -22.08
C GLY A 426 -5.61 -2.81 -22.54
N LYS A 427 -5.12 -3.69 -21.66
CA LYS A 427 -5.06 -5.14 -21.92
C LYS A 427 -6.46 -5.74 -22.12
N LEU A 428 -7.41 -5.47 -21.22
CA LEU A 428 -8.77 -6.02 -21.32
C LEU A 428 -9.49 -5.53 -22.57
N LEU A 429 -9.34 -4.26 -22.93
CA LEU A 429 -9.92 -3.69 -24.14
C LEU A 429 -9.38 -4.36 -25.41
N LEU A 430 -8.09 -4.67 -25.47
CA LEU A 430 -7.49 -5.42 -26.58
C LEU A 430 -8.02 -6.87 -26.63
N GLU A 431 -8.16 -7.52 -25.49
CA GLU A 431 -8.70 -8.88 -25.41
C GLU A 431 -10.16 -8.95 -25.86
N GLU A 432 -10.99 -7.95 -25.55
CA GLU A 432 -12.38 -7.84 -26.04
C GLU A 432 -12.47 -7.78 -27.57
N VAL A 433 -11.58 -7.04 -28.22
CA VAL A 433 -11.50 -6.96 -29.68
C VAL A 433 -11.09 -8.31 -30.27
N LYS A 434 -10.06 -8.95 -29.71
CA LYS A 434 -9.57 -10.26 -30.20
C LYS A 434 -10.57 -11.41 -30.04
N ARG A 435 -11.51 -11.28 -29.11
CA ARG A 435 -12.53 -12.29 -28.82
C ARG A 435 -13.83 -12.08 -29.61
N ASP A 436 -13.87 -11.12 -30.54
CA ASP A 436 -15.06 -10.70 -31.27
C ASP A 436 -16.25 -10.38 -30.35
N LEU A 437 -15.97 -9.87 -29.15
CA LEU A 437 -17.01 -9.40 -28.21
C LEU A 437 -17.54 -8.01 -28.59
N THR A 438 -16.97 -7.43 -29.64
CA THR A 438 -17.31 -6.12 -30.20
C THR A 438 -18.19 -6.28 -31.43
N PRO A 439 -19.43 -5.72 -31.45
CA PRO A 439 -20.42 -6.08 -32.48
C PRO A 439 -20.12 -5.54 -33.89
N SER A 440 -19.35 -4.45 -34.01
CA SER A 440 -19.11 -3.77 -35.28
C SER A 440 -17.65 -3.36 -35.47
N SER A 441 -17.21 -3.20 -36.72
CA SER A 441 -15.86 -2.74 -37.06
C SER A 441 -15.57 -1.33 -36.56
N LEU A 442 -16.58 -0.46 -36.47
CA LEU A 442 -16.45 0.89 -35.90
C LEU A 442 -16.23 0.83 -34.38
N ASP A 443 -16.89 -0.09 -33.69
CA ASP A 443 -16.70 -0.32 -32.26
C ASP A 443 -15.31 -0.90 -31.99
N GLN A 444 -14.85 -1.83 -32.84
CA GLN A 444 -13.49 -2.37 -32.80
C GLN A 444 -12.42 -1.29 -32.94
N ALA A 445 -12.58 -0.37 -33.90
CA ALA A 445 -11.63 0.73 -34.11
C ALA A 445 -11.55 1.64 -32.89
N THR A 446 -12.71 2.05 -32.37
CA THR A 446 -12.81 2.92 -31.19
C THR A 446 -12.18 2.26 -29.96
N GLN A 447 -12.37 0.95 -29.82
CA GLN A 447 -11.85 0.19 -28.69
C GLN A 447 -10.33 0.00 -28.77
N ILE A 448 -9.79 -0.25 -29.96
CA ILE A 448 -8.34 -0.29 -30.19
C ILE A 448 -7.70 1.07 -29.88
N GLU A 449 -8.30 2.17 -30.33
CA GLU A 449 -7.81 3.51 -30.03
C GLU A 449 -7.81 3.78 -28.51
N SER A 450 -8.88 3.39 -27.82
CA SER A 450 -8.98 3.47 -26.37
C SER A 450 -7.90 2.63 -25.67
N ALA A 451 -7.69 1.38 -26.12
CA ALA A 451 -6.65 0.50 -25.59
C ALA A 451 -5.25 1.13 -25.74
N ALA A 452 -4.94 1.68 -26.92
CA ALA A 452 -3.68 2.37 -27.19
C ALA A 452 -3.48 3.57 -26.25
N LYS A 453 -4.52 4.41 -26.09
CA LYS A 453 -4.49 5.58 -25.20
C LYS A 453 -4.23 5.18 -23.74
N HIS A 454 -4.90 4.14 -23.25
CA HIS A 454 -4.67 3.62 -21.91
C HIS A 454 -3.23 3.12 -21.76
N LEU A 455 -2.70 2.32 -22.69
CA LEU A 455 -1.33 1.81 -22.61
C LEU A 455 -0.26 2.91 -22.72
N GLN A 456 -0.50 3.96 -23.50
CA GLN A 456 0.37 5.15 -23.52
C GLN A 456 0.40 5.87 -22.17
N GLN A 457 -0.76 6.05 -21.53
CA GLN A 457 -0.83 6.62 -20.17
C GLN A 457 -0.13 5.72 -19.15
N SER A 458 -0.33 4.41 -19.26
CA SER A 458 0.38 3.42 -18.45
C SER A 458 1.89 3.59 -18.58
N LEU A 459 2.42 3.62 -19.80
CA LEU A 459 3.84 3.77 -20.07
C LEU A 459 4.39 5.09 -19.50
N SER A 460 3.68 6.20 -19.68
CA SER A 460 4.06 7.52 -19.14
C SER A 460 4.18 7.52 -17.61
N VAL A 461 3.23 6.89 -16.92
CA VAL A 461 3.24 6.79 -15.45
C VAL A 461 4.29 5.80 -14.98
N LEU A 462 4.29 4.57 -15.49
CA LEU A 462 5.19 3.50 -15.07
C LEU A 462 6.66 3.83 -15.33
N ASN A 463 6.97 4.48 -16.45
CA ASN A 463 8.32 4.96 -16.74
C ASN A 463 8.80 5.98 -15.72
N CYS A 464 7.90 6.84 -15.24
CA CYS A 464 8.21 7.84 -14.21
C CYS A 464 8.42 7.21 -12.83
N VAL A 465 7.62 6.21 -12.45
CA VAL A 465 7.65 5.62 -11.09
C VAL A 465 8.63 4.45 -10.90
N TYR A 466 8.93 3.71 -11.97
CA TYR A 466 9.76 2.50 -11.92
C TYR A 466 11.01 2.59 -12.81
N GLY A 467 11.09 3.60 -13.68
CA GLY A 467 12.16 3.74 -14.66
C GLY A 467 11.99 2.84 -15.89
N SER A 468 12.64 3.24 -16.99
CA SER A 468 12.52 2.61 -18.32
C SER A 468 12.94 1.13 -18.36
N GLY A 469 13.90 0.75 -17.52
CA GLY A 469 14.40 -0.62 -17.44
C GLY A 469 13.56 -1.58 -16.60
N SER A 470 12.37 -1.17 -16.12
CA SER A 470 11.53 -2.01 -15.27
C SER A 470 10.67 -3.00 -16.09
N ASP A 471 10.40 -4.17 -15.52
CA ASP A 471 9.57 -5.20 -16.15
C ASP A 471 8.15 -4.69 -16.45
N ALA A 472 7.63 -3.80 -15.59
CA ALA A 472 6.31 -3.18 -15.77
C ALA A 472 6.27 -2.27 -17.02
N VAL A 473 7.32 -1.47 -17.24
CA VAL A 473 7.44 -0.61 -18.42
C VAL A 473 7.62 -1.43 -19.70
N GLN A 474 8.46 -2.47 -19.65
CA GLN A 474 8.64 -3.37 -20.79
C GLN A 474 7.34 -4.10 -21.14
N SER A 475 6.60 -4.57 -20.13
CA SER A 475 5.29 -5.22 -20.34
C SER A 475 4.27 -4.26 -20.96
N ALA A 476 4.21 -3.00 -20.49
CA ALA A 476 3.34 -1.99 -21.07
C ALA A 476 3.71 -1.67 -22.52
N GLN A 477 5.01 -1.58 -22.85
CA GLN A 477 5.48 -1.35 -24.21
C GLN A 477 5.12 -2.51 -25.14
N LEU A 478 5.38 -3.76 -24.73
CA LEU A 478 5.04 -4.94 -25.53
C LEU A 478 3.55 -5.03 -25.84
N MET A 479 2.71 -4.70 -24.86
CA MET A 479 1.25 -4.66 -25.04
C MET A 479 0.82 -3.54 -26.00
N LEU A 480 1.45 -2.36 -25.91
CA LEU A 480 1.17 -1.25 -26.84
C LEU A 480 1.55 -1.61 -28.28
N ASP A 481 2.70 -2.26 -28.47
CA ASP A 481 3.14 -2.76 -29.78
C ASP A 481 2.16 -3.82 -30.32
N GLU A 482 1.57 -4.63 -29.44
CA GLU A 482 0.55 -5.60 -29.79
C GLU A 482 -0.76 -4.94 -30.23
N VAL A 483 -1.21 -3.88 -29.54
CA VAL A 483 -2.36 -3.07 -29.98
C VAL A 483 -2.13 -2.51 -31.39
N HIS A 484 -0.96 -1.95 -31.67
CA HIS A 484 -0.64 -1.43 -33.00
C HIS A 484 -0.63 -2.53 -34.08
N ARG A 485 -0.10 -3.72 -33.78
CA ARG A 485 -0.16 -4.86 -34.70
C ARG A 485 -1.59 -5.31 -34.97
N THR A 486 -2.44 -5.38 -33.95
CA THR A 486 -3.85 -5.76 -34.10
C THR A 486 -4.61 -4.69 -34.91
N ALA A 487 -4.32 -3.41 -34.70
CA ALA A 487 -4.89 -2.33 -35.51
C ALA A 487 -4.61 -2.52 -37.01
N LEU A 488 -3.36 -2.79 -37.37
CA LEU A 488 -2.92 -3.03 -38.77
C LEU A 488 -3.50 -4.31 -39.40
N GLN A 489 -3.99 -5.25 -38.58
CA GLN A 489 -4.60 -6.49 -39.06
C GLN A 489 -6.10 -6.33 -39.34
N LEU A 490 -6.76 -5.42 -38.63
CA LEU A 490 -8.20 -5.19 -38.73
C LEU A 490 -8.57 -4.04 -39.67
N PHE A 491 -7.68 -3.05 -39.83
CA PHE A 491 -7.88 -1.83 -40.62
C PHE A 491 -6.66 -1.58 -41.50
#